data_AF-A0AAD9NG34-F1
#
_entry.id   AF-A0AAD9NG34-F1
#
_cell.length_a   1.000
_cell.length_b   1.000
_cell.length_c   1.000
_cell.angle_alpha   90.00
_cell.angle_beta   90.00
_cell.angle_gamma   90.00
#
_symmetry.space_group_name_H-M   'P 1'
#
loop_
_entity.id
_entity.type
_entity.pdbx_description
1 polymer ?
#
loop_
_entity_poly.entity_id
_entity_poly.type
_entity_poly.pdbx_seq_one_letter_code
_entity_poly.pdbx_strand_id
1 'polypeptide(L)'
;MSNPNLIFISQSMLAGNGSMQVCLGHELSHYWFGLLLGAKDWTEEWLSEGFATFVEYIIEAEVRGWSDVERNEHEQIIDYLRYRTLVTELSHTKPELQTLCPNHDKEAEEDGKSTSLNFVKNGMNPYKMFTQVHYLKGYFLLRWLTKVIGYIGMRQLLREYIVKGHGRMVTSREFLNMTYGHFPKLQQYYSIEDLCHHWLGCPGLPSEINECTPSETNSLYQSVLSDLCHWEKSDRSLKCRKNSAKRRKSTFDGSMLNSKQLLLLLERLLEKRTLHRITLACINEHYHLATANAEVQHRWFELVVKHKYVPAYEGLAQYLVDHQAMGVYLYGEMIIARCARLRSMAEKTFIELSSTMEPTTKNIVQKMLYG
;
A
#
# COMPACT_ATOMS: atom_id res chain seq x y z
N MET A 1 12.40 6.32 5.57
CA MET A 1 13.43 5.77 6.49
C MET A 1 13.52 6.69 7.69
N SER A 2 13.23 6.13 8.85
CA SER A 2 13.24 6.81 10.15
C SER A 2 14.59 6.58 10.85
N ASN A 3 15.44 7.61 10.89
CA ASN A 3 16.62 7.64 11.75
C ASN A 3 16.30 8.49 12.99
N PRO A 4 16.79 8.14 14.21
CA PRO A 4 16.62 8.99 15.37
C PRO A 4 16.99 10.45 15.10
N ASN A 5 15.99 11.34 15.19
CA ASN A 5 16.10 12.80 14.99
C ASN A 5 16.32 13.27 13.53
N LEU A 6 16.33 12.38 12.54
CA LEU A 6 16.42 12.75 11.12
C LEU A 6 15.60 11.79 10.24
N ILE A 7 14.52 12.28 9.63
CA ILE A 7 13.71 11.48 8.73
C ILE A 7 14.17 11.70 7.29
N PHE A 8 14.47 10.62 6.59
CA PHE A 8 14.69 10.66 5.14
C PHE A 8 13.35 10.38 4.44
N ILE A 9 12.84 11.39 3.75
CA ILE A 9 11.62 11.32 2.94
C ILE A 9 11.96 11.35 1.45
N SER A 10 11.20 10.61 0.65
CA SER A 10 11.30 10.67 -0.81
C SER A 10 10.74 11.99 -1.34
N GLN A 11 11.36 12.57 -2.37
CA GLN A 11 10.80 13.72 -3.08
C GLN A 11 9.40 13.46 -3.63
N SER A 12 9.06 12.19 -3.93
CA SER A 12 7.72 11.78 -4.37
C SER A 12 6.62 12.05 -3.33
N MET A 13 6.98 12.22 -2.05
CA MET A 13 6.05 12.56 -0.98
C MET A 13 5.75 14.06 -0.91
N LEU A 14 6.50 14.90 -1.64
CA LEU A 14 6.33 16.37 -1.62
C LEU A 14 5.23 16.82 -2.57
N ALA A 15 3.98 16.45 -2.28
CA ALA A 15 2.82 16.99 -2.99
C ALA A 15 2.41 18.34 -2.39
N GLY A 16 2.33 19.39 -3.22
CA GLY A 16 2.03 20.77 -2.78
C GLY A 16 0.64 20.97 -2.13
N ASN A 17 -0.25 19.98 -2.22
CA ASN A 17 -1.60 19.99 -1.65
C ASN A 17 -1.73 19.17 -0.35
N GLY A 18 -0.64 18.59 0.16
CA GLY A 18 -0.64 17.78 1.37
C GLY A 18 -1.32 16.41 1.24
N SER A 19 -1.60 15.92 0.03
CA SER A 19 -2.26 14.61 -0.15
C SER A 19 -1.38 13.40 0.18
N MET A 20 -0.08 13.63 0.41
CA MET A 20 0.92 12.61 0.74
C MET A 20 1.34 12.65 2.23
N GLN A 21 0.64 13.44 3.06
CA GLN A 21 0.96 13.60 4.48
C GLN A 21 0.84 12.29 5.27
N VAL A 22 -0.01 11.35 4.83
CA VAL A 22 -0.12 10.02 5.47
C VAL A 22 1.22 9.28 5.48
N CYS A 23 2.02 9.40 4.42
CA CYS A 23 3.35 8.79 4.36
C CYS A 23 4.31 9.43 5.38
N LEU A 24 4.15 10.72 5.69
CA LEU A 24 4.89 11.35 6.79
C LEU A 24 4.38 10.83 8.15
N GLY A 25 3.08 10.63 8.30
CA GLY A 25 2.47 9.97 9.47
C GLY A 25 3.04 8.57 9.72
N HIS A 26 3.29 7.80 8.67
CA HIS A 26 3.97 6.49 8.74
C HIS A 26 5.38 6.61 9.32
N GLU A 27 6.21 7.48 8.73
CA GLU A 27 7.58 7.69 9.20
C GLU A 27 7.64 8.26 10.63
N LEU A 28 6.68 9.11 11.01
CA LEU A 28 6.51 9.58 12.38
C LEU A 28 6.12 8.46 13.33
N SER A 29 5.30 7.51 12.89
CA SER A 29 4.89 6.37 13.71
C SER A 29 6.08 5.52 14.14
N HIS A 30 7.13 5.45 13.33
CA HIS A 30 8.36 4.74 13.68
C HIS A 30 9.13 5.33 14.86
N TYR A 31 8.89 6.60 15.24
CA TYR A 31 9.44 7.11 16.50
C TYR A 31 9.00 6.27 17.69
N TRP A 32 7.80 5.69 17.65
CA TRP A 32 7.35 4.73 18.65
C TRP A 32 7.71 3.29 18.25
N PHE A 33 7.32 2.87 17.05
CA PHE A 33 7.40 1.47 16.61
C PHE A 33 8.62 1.24 15.69
N GLY A 34 9.70 0.72 16.25
CA GLY A 34 10.96 0.46 15.57
C GLY A 34 12.13 1.26 16.17
N LEU A 35 11.89 2.47 16.67
CA LEU A 35 12.92 3.30 17.33
C LEU A 35 12.85 3.25 18.86
N LEU A 36 11.68 3.58 19.44
CA LEU A 36 11.53 3.61 20.91
C LEU A 36 11.35 2.21 21.50
N LEU A 37 10.57 1.37 20.83
CA LEU A 37 10.49 -0.06 21.08
C LEU A 37 10.75 -0.81 19.78
N GLY A 38 11.58 -1.84 19.82
CA GLY A 38 12.01 -2.58 18.62
C GLY A 38 11.47 -4.00 18.60
N ALA A 39 11.24 -4.55 17.41
CA ALA A 39 11.00 -5.98 17.23
C ALA A 39 12.20 -6.80 17.73
N LYS A 40 11.98 -7.92 18.46
CA LYS A 40 13.09 -8.72 19.04
C LYS A 40 14.13 -9.15 18.00
N ASP A 41 13.66 -9.57 16.84
CA ASP A 41 14.46 -9.87 15.67
C ASP A 41 13.60 -9.70 14.40
N TRP A 42 14.18 -10.00 13.24
CA TRP A 42 13.52 -9.84 11.94
C TRP A 42 12.29 -10.72 11.74
N THR A 43 12.08 -11.76 12.56
CA THR A 43 10.83 -12.54 12.52
C THR A 43 9.66 -11.77 13.10
N GLU A 44 9.93 -10.74 13.92
CA GLU A 44 8.93 -9.94 14.63
C GLU A 44 8.69 -8.57 13.94
N GLU A 45 9.18 -8.37 12.71
CA GLU A 45 9.20 -7.07 12.01
C GLU A 45 7.82 -6.42 11.85
N TRP A 46 6.75 -7.23 11.84
CA TRP A 46 5.38 -6.71 11.78
C TRP A 46 5.03 -5.83 13.01
N LEU A 47 5.72 -5.98 14.15
CA LEU A 47 5.57 -5.11 15.31
C LEU A 47 6.04 -3.68 15.04
N SER A 48 6.96 -3.48 14.10
CA SER A 48 7.37 -2.17 13.62
C SER A 48 6.42 -1.71 12.51
N GLU A 49 6.39 -2.46 11.41
CA GLU A 49 5.77 -2.02 10.16
C GLU A 49 4.26 -2.09 10.18
N GLY A 50 3.69 -3.13 10.79
CA GLY A 50 2.24 -3.27 10.96
C GLY A 50 1.67 -2.17 11.86
N PHE A 51 2.38 -1.81 12.94
CA PHE A 51 1.98 -0.71 13.82
C PHE A 51 2.12 0.66 13.15
N ALA A 52 3.23 0.93 12.46
CA ALA A 52 3.38 2.17 11.70
C ALA A 52 2.27 2.34 10.64
N THR A 53 2.00 1.27 9.89
CA THR A 53 0.91 1.19 8.90
C THR A 53 -0.47 1.39 9.52
N PHE A 54 -0.68 0.99 10.78
CA PHE A 54 -1.93 1.20 11.49
C PHE A 54 -2.07 2.62 12.04
N VAL A 55 -1.01 3.17 12.63
CA VAL A 55 -1.02 4.47 13.30
C VAL A 55 -0.96 5.64 12.31
N GLU A 56 -0.42 5.46 11.10
CA GLU A 56 -0.35 6.53 10.08
C GLU A 56 -1.71 7.19 9.81
N TYR A 57 -2.79 6.40 9.78
CA TYR A 57 -4.14 6.91 9.53
C TYR A 57 -4.82 7.46 10.79
N ILE A 58 -4.41 7.00 11.98
CA ILE A 58 -4.82 7.64 13.22
C ILE A 58 -4.24 9.05 13.27
N ILE A 59 -2.96 9.21 12.92
CA ILE A 59 -2.30 10.53 12.85
C ILE A 59 -2.99 11.40 11.81
N GLU A 60 -3.25 10.89 10.60
CA GLU A 60 -3.94 11.66 9.56
C GLU A 60 -5.32 12.13 10.03
N ALA A 61 -6.13 11.25 10.61
CA ALA A 61 -7.47 11.61 11.08
C ALA A 61 -7.45 12.70 12.16
N GLU A 62 -6.49 12.63 13.10
CA GLU A 62 -6.33 13.62 14.17
C GLU A 62 -5.84 14.98 13.61
N VAL A 63 -4.86 14.96 12.69
CA VAL A 63 -4.34 16.19 12.05
C VAL A 63 -5.40 16.88 11.17
N ARG A 64 -6.22 16.09 10.48
CA ARG A 64 -7.33 16.60 9.66
C ARG A 64 -8.52 17.05 10.50
N GLY A 65 -8.59 16.66 11.78
CA GLY A 65 -9.73 16.94 12.65
C GLY A 65 -11.01 16.22 12.20
N TRP A 66 -10.87 15.03 11.60
CA TRP A 66 -12.03 14.26 11.14
C TRP A 66 -12.92 13.82 12.29
N SER A 67 -14.23 14.00 12.12
CA SER A 67 -15.24 13.38 12.96
C SER A 67 -15.15 11.85 12.88
N ASP A 68 -15.76 11.14 13.84
CA ASP A 68 -15.77 9.68 13.83
C ASP A 68 -16.47 9.12 12.58
N VAL A 69 -17.44 9.84 12.01
CA VAL A 69 -18.12 9.46 10.76
C VAL A 69 -17.15 9.58 9.57
N GLU A 70 -16.50 10.73 9.40
CA GLU A 70 -15.53 10.96 8.32
C GLU A 70 -14.36 9.97 8.41
N ARG A 71 -13.82 9.77 9.62
CA ARG A 71 -12.75 8.79 9.87
C ARG A 71 -13.20 7.40 9.41
N ASN A 72 -14.38 6.95 9.82
CA ASN A 72 -14.90 5.64 9.43
C ASN A 72 -15.13 5.52 7.92
N GLU A 73 -15.60 6.57 7.25
CA GLU A 73 -15.76 6.56 5.79
C GLU A 73 -14.42 6.44 5.06
N HIS A 74 -13.41 7.20 5.49
CA HIS A 74 -12.05 7.13 4.96
C HIS A 74 -11.41 5.76 5.24
N GLU A 75 -11.48 5.28 6.49
CA GLU A 75 -10.92 4.00 6.91
C GLU A 75 -11.47 2.83 6.07
N GLN A 76 -12.75 2.84 5.70
CA GLN A 76 -13.30 1.78 4.84
C GLN A 76 -12.69 1.79 3.43
N ILE A 77 -12.46 2.97 2.83
CA ILE A 77 -11.79 3.08 1.53
C ILE A 77 -10.35 2.55 1.63
N ILE A 78 -9.66 2.89 2.71
CA ILE A 78 -8.28 2.46 2.99
C ILE A 78 -8.22 0.95 3.22
N ASP A 79 -9.10 0.41 4.06
CA ASP A 79 -9.24 -1.01 4.34
C ASP A 79 -9.44 -1.77 3.03
N TYR A 80 -10.28 -1.27 2.13
CA TYR A 80 -10.53 -1.87 0.82
C TYR A 80 -9.29 -1.84 -0.10
N LEU A 81 -8.61 -0.69 -0.23
CA LEU A 81 -7.39 -0.56 -1.03
C LEU A 81 -6.27 -1.48 -0.51
N ARG A 82 -6.08 -1.52 0.81
CA ARG A 82 -5.08 -2.38 1.47
C ARG A 82 -5.42 -3.85 1.33
N TYR A 83 -6.70 -4.21 1.43
CA TYR A 83 -7.15 -5.58 1.22
C TYR A 83 -6.80 -6.05 -0.19
N ARG A 84 -7.14 -5.26 -1.22
CA ARG A 84 -6.83 -5.57 -2.62
C ARG A 84 -5.33 -5.69 -2.87
N THR A 85 -4.54 -4.80 -2.27
CA THR A 85 -3.08 -4.85 -2.32
C THR A 85 -2.55 -6.13 -1.68
N LEU A 86 -3.05 -6.50 -0.49
CA LEU A 86 -2.65 -7.72 0.22
C LEU A 86 -3.02 -8.99 -0.54
N VAL A 87 -4.24 -9.07 -1.11
CA VAL A 87 -4.66 -10.20 -1.95
C VAL A 87 -3.70 -10.39 -3.13
N THR A 88 -3.36 -9.29 -3.80
CA THR A 88 -2.42 -9.29 -4.94
C THR A 88 -1.03 -9.74 -4.50
N GLU A 89 -0.49 -9.16 -3.43
CA GLU A 89 0.81 -9.53 -2.86
C GLU A 89 0.88 -11.02 -2.51
N LEU A 90 -0.13 -11.54 -1.80
CA LEU A 90 -0.17 -12.95 -1.39
C LEU A 90 -0.24 -13.90 -2.59
N SER A 91 -0.93 -13.53 -3.67
CA SER A 91 -0.99 -14.33 -4.90
C SER A 91 0.35 -14.45 -5.63
N HIS A 92 1.27 -13.49 -5.41
CA HIS A 92 2.58 -13.43 -6.05
C HIS A 92 3.74 -13.77 -5.10
N THR A 93 3.44 -14.04 -3.82
CA THR A 93 4.42 -14.32 -2.78
C THR A 93 4.40 -15.80 -2.39
N LYS A 94 5.57 -16.41 -2.13
CA LYS A 94 5.66 -17.81 -1.69
C LYS A 94 5.04 -17.97 -0.29
N PRO A 95 4.36 -19.10 0.03
CA PRO A 95 3.70 -19.32 1.32
C PRO A 95 4.57 -19.04 2.54
N GLU A 96 5.84 -19.43 2.51
CA GLU A 96 6.82 -19.20 3.59
C GLU A 96 7.09 -17.72 3.91
N LEU A 97 6.69 -16.79 3.03
CA LEU A 97 6.83 -15.34 3.19
C LEU A 97 5.49 -14.62 3.39
N GLN A 98 4.41 -15.39 3.53
CA GLN A 98 3.05 -14.88 3.78
C GLN A 98 2.67 -14.85 5.27
N THR A 99 3.61 -15.24 6.13
CA THR A 99 3.45 -15.30 7.59
C THR A 99 3.89 -13.98 8.21
N LEU A 100 3.25 -13.54 9.30
CA LEU A 100 3.70 -12.34 10.01
C LEU A 100 4.92 -12.60 10.88
N CYS A 101 4.97 -13.78 11.50
CA CYS A 101 6.06 -14.23 12.35
C CYS A 101 6.58 -15.60 11.89
N PRO A 102 7.52 -15.65 10.93
CA PRO A 102 8.16 -16.91 10.54
C PRO A 102 8.93 -17.53 11.72
N ASN A 103 8.86 -18.84 11.89
CA ASN A 103 9.57 -19.62 12.93
C ASN A 103 9.12 -19.41 14.40
N HIS A 104 7.86 -19.01 14.63
CA HIS A 104 7.29 -18.78 15.96
C HIS A 104 7.47 -19.93 16.99
N ASP A 105 7.65 -21.18 16.54
CA ASP A 105 7.73 -22.36 17.43
C ASP A 105 9.16 -22.82 17.75
N LYS A 106 10.18 -22.13 17.22
CA LYS A 106 11.58 -22.39 17.58
C LYS A 106 12.06 -21.28 18.48
N GLU A 107 11.74 -21.40 19.77
CA GLU A 107 12.64 -20.85 20.79
C GLU A 107 14.04 -21.31 20.41
N ALA A 108 14.99 -20.37 20.32
CA ALA A 108 16.37 -20.69 20.01
C ALA A 108 16.84 -21.72 21.04
N GLU A 109 16.89 -23.00 20.66
CA GLU A 109 17.54 -24.02 21.47
C GLU A 109 18.99 -23.55 21.66
N GLU A 110 19.34 -23.18 22.89
CA GLU A 110 20.71 -22.91 23.35
C GLU A 110 21.56 -24.19 23.36
N ASP A 111 21.30 -25.14 22.47
CA ASP A 111 22.20 -26.25 22.23
C ASP A 111 23.32 -25.74 21.32
N GLY A 112 24.50 -25.57 21.93
CA GLY A 112 25.74 -25.07 21.34
C GLY A 112 26.34 -25.88 20.18
N LYS A 113 25.50 -26.48 19.33
CA LYS A 113 25.85 -27.21 18.11
C LYS A 113 24.96 -26.93 16.89
N SER A 114 24.07 -25.94 16.93
CA SER A 114 23.40 -25.44 15.72
C SER A 114 23.64 -23.94 15.53
N THR A 115 24.65 -23.59 14.74
CA THR A 115 24.84 -22.25 14.15
C THR A 115 23.76 -21.96 13.10
N SER A 116 22.50 -21.96 13.53
CA SER A 116 21.38 -21.52 12.71
C SER A 116 20.72 -20.39 13.48
N LEU A 117 21.29 -19.17 13.44
CA LEU A 117 20.53 -18.00 13.89
C LEU A 117 19.16 -18.01 13.18
N ASN A 118 18.13 -17.54 13.87
CA ASN A 118 16.76 -17.40 13.38
C ASN A 118 16.68 -16.36 12.25
N PHE A 119 17.25 -16.70 11.09
CA PHE A 119 17.28 -15.83 9.92
C PHE A 119 16.02 -16.05 9.10
N VAL A 120 15.24 -14.99 8.90
CA VAL A 120 14.37 -14.90 7.72
C VAL A 120 15.29 -15.00 6.51
N LYS A 121 15.23 -16.11 5.75
CA LYS A 121 16.11 -16.41 4.60
C LYS A 121 16.19 -15.28 3.56
N ASN A 122 15.24 -14.35 3.57
CA ASN A 122 15.22 -13.16 2.70
C ASN A 122 15.49 -11.83 3.42
N GLY A 123 15.53 -11.77 4.75
CA GLY A 123 15.99 -10.58 5.49
C GLY A 123 17.46 -10.25 5.27
N MET A 124 18.23 -11.20 4.72
CA MET A 124 19.63 -11.01 4.27
C MET A 124 19.78 -10.75 2.77
N ASN A 125 18.68 -10.65 2.00
CA ASN A 125 18.77 -10.33 0.57
C ASN A 125 18.42 -8.85 0.37
N PRO A 126 19.41 -7.93 0.37
CA PRO A 126 19.17 -6.50 0.12
C PRO A 126 18.53 -6.22 -1.26
N TYR A 127 18.50 -7.23 -2.14
CA TYR A 127 17.89 -7.15 -3.48
C TYR A 127 16.45 -7.67 -3.54
N LYS A 128 15.92 -8.30 -2.49
CA LYS A 128 14.49 -8.56 -2.36
C LYS A 128 13.90 -7.47 -1.49
N MET A 129 13.18 -6.55 -2.14
CA MET A 129 12.29 -5.62 -1.47
C MET A 129 11.44 -6.39 -0.45
N PHE A 130 11.33 -5.87 0.77
CA PHE A 130 10.48 -6.43 1.83
C PHE A 130 9.08 -6.74 1.28
N THR A 131 8.50 -7.87 1.67
CA THR A 131 7.12 -8.19 1.26
C THR A 131 6.17 -7.24 1.97
N GLN A 132 5.10 -6.83 1.28
CA GLN A 132 4.06 -5.98 1.87
C GLN A 132 3.23 -6.72 2.95
N VAL A 133 3.52 -8.00 3.17
CA VAL A 133 2.81 -8.86 4.12
C VAL A 133 2.93 -8.34 5.55
N HIS A 134 4.13 -7.98 6.02
CA HIS A 134 4.32 -7.53 7.42
C HIS A 134 3.58 -6.22 7.70
N TYR A 135 3.57 -5.30 6.73
CA TYR A 135 2.81 -4.05 6.76
C TYR A 135 1.30 -4.32 6.81
N LEU A 136 0.78 -5.02 5.80
CA LEU A 136 -0.66 -5.11 5.55
C LEU A 136 -1.36 -6.14 6.44
N LYS A 137 -0.79 -7.33 6.63
CA LYS A 137 -1.40 -8.34 7.49
C LYS A 137 -1.27 -7.95 8.97
N GLY A 138 -0.19 -7.26 9.35
CA GLY A 138 -0.01 -6.67 10.68
C GLY A 138 -1.03 -5.56 10.92
N TYR A 139 -1.23 -4.68 9.93
CA TYR A 139 -2.33 -3.70 9.94
C TYR A 139 -3.68 -4.35 10.17
N PHE A 140 -4.03 -5.41 9.43
CA PHE A 140 -5.33 -6.06 9.58
C PHE A 140 -5.52 -6.76 10.93
N LEU A 141 -4.45 -7.30 11.53
CA LEU A 141 -4.51 -7.83 12.90
C LEU A 141 -4.89 -6.72 13.89
N LEU A 142 -4.25 -5.55 13.78
CA LEU A 142 -4.58 -4.37 14.61
C LEU A 142 -5.98 -3.83 14.33
N ARG A 143 -6.44 -3.86 13.07
CA ARG A 143 -7.83 -3.52 12.72
C ARG A 143 -8.83 -4.48 13.34
N TRP A 144 -8.57 -5.79 13.30
CA TRP A 144 -9.41 -6.79 13.95
C TRP A 144 -9.46 -6.59 15.47
N LEU A 145 -8.30 -6.40 16.11
CA LEU A 145 -8.23 -6.06 17.53
C LEU A 145 -9.07 -4.81 17.85
N THR A 146 -8.95 -3.75 17.03
CA THR A 146 -9.72 -2.51 17.19
C THR A 146 -11.22 -2.75 17.07
N LYS A 147 -11.68 -3.60 16.15
CA LYS A 147 -13.10 -3.96 16.03
C LYS A 147 -13.61 -4.65 17.29
N VAL A 148 -12.81 -5.50 17.93
CA VAL A 148 -13.20 -6.22 19.16
C VAL A 148 -13.12 -5.32 20.38
N ILE A 149 -12.01 -4.56 20.57
CA ILE A 149 -11.76 -3.78 21.78
C ILE A 149 -12.32 -2.36 21.74
N GLY A 150 -12.65 -1.86 20.56
CA GLY A 150 -13.11 -0.50 20.32
C GLY A 150 -11.96 0.50 20.20
N TYR A 151 -12.23 1.65 19.57
CA TYR A 151 -11.21 2.68 19.31
C TYR A 151 -10.57 3.26 20.59
N ILE A 152 -11.37 3.49 21.63
CA ILE A 152 -10.86 3.96 22.94
C ILE A 152 -9.93 2.91 23.56
N GLY A 153 -10.33 1.63 23.52
CA GLY A 153 -9.51 0.52 24.00
C GLY A 153 -8.21 0.38 23.22
N MET A 154 -8.25 0.54 21.90
CA MET A 154 -7.05 0.51 21.07
C MET A 154 -6.08 1.65 21.39
N ARG A 155 -6.58 2.87 21.59
CA ARG A 155 -5.70 3.99 22.01
C ARG A 155 -5.06 3.76 23.38
N GLN A 156 -5.78 3.14 24.32
CA GLN A 156 -5.21 2.74 25.60
C GLN A 156 -4.12 1.68 25.41
N LEU A 157 -4.40 0.65 24.61
CA LEU A 157 -3.44 -0.41 24.31
C LEU A 157 -2.15 0.13 23.70
N LEU A 158 -2.25 1.01 22.71
CA LEU A 158 -1.08 1.62 22.06
C LEU A 158 -0.21 2.39 23.07
N ARG A 159 -0.83 3.19 23.96
CA ARG A 159 -0.09 3.94 24.99
C ARG A 159 0.63 3.02 25.96
N GLU A 160 -0.06 1.99 26.44
CA GLU A 160 0.55 1.03 27.38
C GLU A 160 1.66 0.22 26.71
N TYR A 161 1.49 -0.17 25.45
CA TYR A 161 2.51 -0.86 24.68
C TYR A 161 3.77 0.00 24.54
N ILE A 162 3.61 1.28 24.21
CA ILE A 162 4.69 2.26 24.13
C ILE A 162 5.42 2.39 25.47
N VAL A 163 4.67 2.56 26.57
CA VAL A 163 5.26 2.75 27.91
C VAL A 163 6.00 1.50 28.38
N LYS A 164 5.43 0.31 28.18
CA LYS A 164 6.05 -0.95 28.63
C LYS A 164 7.19 -1.43 27.73
N GLY A 165 7.12 -1.10 26.44
CA GLY A 165 8.12 -1.45 25.44
C GLY A 165 9.29 -0.46 25.36
N HIS A 166 9.18 0.71 26.00
CA HIS A 166 10.19 1.77 25.93
C HIS A 166 11.61 1.28 26.23
N GLY A 167 12.52 1.42 25.25
CA GLY A 167 13.92 1.03 25.36
C GLY A 167 14.14 -0.48 25.35
N ARG A 168 13.15 -1.27 24.94
CA ARG A 168 13.20 -2.73 24.91
C ARG A 168 12.97 -3.27 23.50
N MET A 169 13.48 -4.48 23.32
CA MET A 169 13.16 -5.34 22.19
C MET A 169 12.02 -6.27 22.61
N VAL A 170 10.95 -6.34 21.83
CA VAL A 170 9.68 -7.01 22.19
C VAL A 170 9.28 -8.10 21.20
N THR A 171 8.61 -9.13 21.72
CA THR A 171 8.06 -10.24 20.94
C THR A 171 6.56 -10.10 20.71
N SER A 172 6.04 -10.80 19.70
CA SER A 172 4.59 -10.93 19.47
C SER A 172 3.88 -11.46 20.70
N ARG A 173 4.48 -12.44 21.38
CA ARG A 173 3.89 -13.07 22.56
C ARG A 173 3.80 -12.12 23.75
N GLU A 174 4.83 -11.30 23.99
CA GLU A 174 4.76 -10.25 25.02
C GLU A 174 3.66 -9.23 24.72
N PHE A 175 3.55 -8.79 23.46
CA PHE A 175 2.47 -7.88 23.03
C PHE A 175 1.08 -8.50 23.23
N LEU A 176 0.88 -9.74 22.80
CA LEU A 176 -0.40 -10.44 22.90
C LEU A 176 -0.77 -10.73 24.37
N ASN A 177 0.17 -11.20 25.20
CA ASN A 177 -0.07 -11.42 26.62
C ASN A 177 -0.53 -10.13 27.33
N MET A 178 0.11 -9.00 27.04
CA MET A 178 -0.30 -7.71 27.55
C MET A 178 -1.71 -7.32 27.06
N THR A 179 -1.98 -7.51 25.77
CA THR A 179 -3.26 -7.17 25.13
C THR A 179 -4.41 -7.97 25.77
N TYR A 180 -4.24 -9.28 25.90
CA TYR A 180 -5.22 -10.17 26.50
C TYR A 180 -5.42 -9.94 28.01
N GLY A 181 -4.36 -9.54 28.71
CA GLY A 181 -4.45 -9.12 30.11
C GLY A 181 -5.34 -7.89 30.31
N HIS A 182 -5.32 -6.92 29.38
CA HIS A 182 -6.17 -5.73 29.46
C HIS A 182 -7.57 -5.96 28.89
N PHE A 183 -7.70 -6.85 27.91
CA PHE A 183 -8.96 -7.14 27.24
C PHE A 183 -9.30 -8.64 27.26
N PRO A 184 -9.69 -9.20 28.43
CA PRO A 184 -10.02 -10.63 28.56
C PRO A 184 -11.11 -11.13 27.61
N LYS A 185 -11.97 -10.23 27.10
CA LYS A 185 -13.00 -10.56 26.10
C LYS A 185 -12.43 -11.15 24.80
N LEU A 186 -11.16 -10.90 24.48
CA LEU A 186 -10.49 -11.48 23.32
C LEU A 186 -10.44 -13.02 23.39
N GLN A 187 -10.41 -13.59 24.61
CA GLN A 187 -10.42 -15.04 24.84
C GLN A 187 -11.68 -15.74 24.30
N GLN A 188 -12.77 -14.99 24.09
CA GLN A 188 -14.01 -15.52 23.52
C GLN A 188 -13.91 -15.77 22.01
N TYR A 189 -12.96 -15.11 21.34
CA TYR A 189 -12.75 -15.23 19.90
C TYR A 189 -11.59 -16.17 19.61
N TYR A 190 -10.45 -15.95 20.25
CA TYR A 190 -9.23 -16.74 20.08
C TYR A 190 -8.49 -16.87 21.41
N SER A 191 -7.91 -18.03 21.69
CA SER A 191 -6.81 -18.12 22.65
C SER A 191 -5.57 -17.40 22.10
N ILE A 192 -4.59 -17.11 22.95
CA ILE A 192 -3.34 -16.49 22.51
C ILE A 192 -2.61 -17.43 21.55
N GLU A 193 -2.62 -18.73 21.85
CA GLU A 193 -2.03 -19.80 21.05
C GLU A 193 -2.69 -19.91 19.67
N ASP A 194 -4.04 -19.91 19.63
CA ASP A 194 -4.78 -19.97 18.38
C ASP A 194 -4.54 -18.72 17.53
N LEU A 195 -4.48 -17.54 18.15
CA LEU A 195 -4.20 -16.29 17.45
C LEU A 195 -2.78 -16.28 16.89
N CYS A 196 -1.78 -16.69 17.69
CA CYS A 196 -0.40 -16.85 17.22
C CYS A 196 -0.33 -17.78 16.01
N HIS A 197 -0.96 -18.96 16.09
CA HIS A 197 -0.96 -19.91 14.98
C HIS A 197 -1.68 -19.34 13.75
N HIS A 198 -2.91 -18.85 13.90
CA HIS A 198 -3.77 -18.45 12.79
C HIS A 198 -3.32 -17.15 12.11
N TRP A 199 -2.97 -16.11 12.89
CA TRP A 199 -2.59 -14.82 12.35
C TRP A 199 -1.10 -14.71 12.07
N LEU A 200 -0.24 -15.25 12.94
CA LEU A 200 1.20 -15.05 12.83
C LEU A 200 1.89 -16.14 12.02
N GLY A 201 1.54 -17.40 12.29
CA GLY A 201 2.20 -18.58 11.73
C GLY A 201 1.64 -19.09 10.39
N CYS A 202 0.35 -18.90 10.11
CA CYS A 202 -0.26 -19.43 8.88
C CYS A 202 -0.04 -18.52 7.66
N PRO A 203 0.27 -19.10 6.47
CA PRO A 203 0.24 -18.37 5.20
C PRO A 203 -1.19 -18.02 4.77
N GLY A 204 -1.33 -17.10 3.82
CA GLY A 204 -2.61 -16.67 3.30
C GLY A 204 -3.33 -15.63 4.17
N LEU A 205 -4.61 -15.41 3.85
CA LEU A 205 -5.48 -14.47 4.55
C LEU A 205 -6.17 -15.16 5.75
N PRO A 206 -6.07 -14.59 6.96
CA PRO A 206 -6.92 -14.95 8.08
C PRO A 206 -8.41 -14.81 7.74
N SER A 207 -9.25 -15.66 8.31
CA SER A 207 -10.68 -15.72 7.96
C SER A 207 -11.47 -14.47 8.33
N GLU A 208 -10.95 -13.68 9.28
CA GLU A 208 -11.50 -12.41 9.74
C GLU A 208 -11.33 -11.29 8.71
N ILE A 209 -10.34 -11.42 7.83
CA ILE A 209 -10.12 -10.47 6.73
C ILE A 209 -11.10 -10.84 5.61
N ASN A 210 -12.32 -10.32 5.72
CA ASN A 210 -13.29 -10.34 4.64
C ASN A 210 -12.88 -9.38 3.50
N GLU A 211 -13.66 -9.32 2.41
CA GLU A 211 -13.37 -8.47 1.25
C GLU A 211 -13.18 -6.98 1.55
N CYS A 212 -13.50 -6.52 2.78
CA CYS A 212 -13.36 -5.15 3.23
C CYS A 212 -14.05 -4.13 2.30
N THR A 213 -15.06 -4.58 1.54
CA THR A 213 -15.84 -3.70 0.66
C THR A 213 -16.50 -2.60 1.50
N PRO A 214 -16.32 -1.31 1.15
CA PRO A 214 -16.93 -0.22 1.90
C PRO A 214 -18.46 -0.33 1.91
N SER A 215 -19.09 0.16 2.98
CA SER A 215 -20.55 0.16 3.14
C SER A 215 -21.25 0.87 1.98
N GLU A 216 -22.43 0.41 1.58
CA GLU A 216 -23.26 1.11 0.60
C GLU A 216 -23.66 2.52 1.07
N THR A 217 -23.68 2.75 2.39
CA THR A 217 -23.96 4.07 2.97
C THR A 217 -22.76 5.01 2.98
N ASN A 218 -21.56 4.55 2.62
CA ASN A 218 -20.35 5.36 2.61
C ASN A 218 -20.37 6.34 1.43
N SER A 219 -20.46 7.64 1.75
CA SER A 219 -20.61 8.71 0.75
C SER A 219 -19.40 8.84 -0.18
N LEU A 220 -18.19 8.63 0.35
CA LEU A 220 -16.95 8.66 -0.42
C LEU A 220 -16.92 7.51 -1.43
N TYR A 221 -17.35 6.32 -1.02
CA TYR A 221 -17.40 5.16 -1.90
C TYR A 221 -18.47 5.31 -2.99
N GLN A 222 -19.66 5.81 -2.63
CA GLN A 222 -20.73 6.07 -3.59
C GLN A 222 -20.32 7.07 -4.68
N SER A 223 -19.55 8.10 -4.31
CA SER A 223 -19.00 9.05 -5.29
C SER A 223 -18.08 8.36 -6.30
N VAL A 224 -17.20 7.45 -5.84
CA VAL A 224 -16.33 6.65 -6.73
C VAL A 224 -17.15 5.74 -7.65
N LEU A 225 -18.18 5.08 -7.13
CA LEU A 225 -19.05 4.20 -7.92
C LEU A 225 -19.86 4.96 -8.98
N SER A 226 -20.37 6.14 -8.63
CA SER A 226 -21.08 7.03 -9.55
C SER A 226 -20.18 7.41 -10.73
N ASP A 227 -18.96 7.87 -10.44
CA ASP A 227 -18.00 8.30 -11.43
C ASP A 227 -17.54 7.13 -12.31
N LEU A 228 -17.25 5.97 -11.71
CA LEU A 228 -16.93 4.75 -12.45
C LEU A 228 -18.05 4.36 -13.41
N CYS A 229 -19.31 4.37 -12.94
CA CYS A 229 -20.48 4.06 -13.76
C CYS A 229 -20.64 5.05 -14.94
N HIS A 230 -20.38 6.35 -14.70
CA HIS A 230 -20.37 7.36 -15.75
C HIS A 230 -19.31 7.04 -16.82
N TRP A 231 -18.07 6.84 -16.41
CA TRP A 231 -16.96 6.60 -17.32
C TRP A 231 -17.13 5.31 -18.13
N GLU A 232 -17.65 4.24 -17.51
CA GLU A 232 -17.98 3.01 -18.22
C GLU A 232 -19.08 3.20 -19.28
N LYS A 233 -20.15 3.94 -18.96
CA LYS A 233 -21.22 4.24 -19.91
C LYS A 233 -20.71 5.08 -21.07
N SER A 234 -19.90 6.10 -20.76
CA SER A 234 -19.27 6.96 -21.77
C SER A 234 -18.36 6.16 -22.70
N ASP A 235 -17.51 5.30 -22.13
CA ASP A 235 -16.60 4.43 -22.88
C ASP A 235 -17.33 3.45 -23.81
N ARG A 236 -18.39 2.78 -23.30
CA ARG A 236 -19.26 1.91 -24.10
C ARG A 236 -19.90 2.67 -25.26
N SER A 237 -20.41 3.88 -25.01
CA SER A 237 -21.02 4.73 -26.05
C SER A 237 -20.01 5.10 -27.14
N LEU A 238 -18.78 5.47 -26.76
CA LEU A 238 -17.72 5.82 -27.70
C LEU A 238 -17.29 4.64 -28.57
N LYS A 239 -17.22 3.43 -28.01
CA LYS A 239 -16.88 2.20 -28.75
C LYS A 239 -17.96 1.79 -29.77
N CYS A 240 -19.24 2.07 -29.50
CA CYS A 240 -20.33 1.71 -30.41
C CYS A 240 -20.48 2.66 -31.61
N ARG A 241 -19.94 3.88 -31.55
CA ARG A 241 -20.09 4.88 -32.63
C ARG A 241 -19.07 4.64 -33.76
N LYS A 242 -19.52 4.00 -34.84
CA LYS A 242 -18.70 3.72 -36.04
C LYS A 242 -18.28 4.97 -36.85
N ASN A 243 -19.01 6.09 -36.76
CA ASN A 243 -18.71 7.33 -37.48
C ASN A 243 -18.57 8.52 -36.53
N SER A 244 -17.38 9.12 -36.50
CA SER A 244 -16.97 10.19 -35.59
C SER A 244 -17.04 11.54 -36.31
N ALA A 245 -17.94 12.43 -35.88
CA ALA A 245 -17.92 13.83 -36.35
C ALA A 245 -18.45 14.87 -35.36
N LYS A 246 -19.17 14.50 -34.30
CA LYS A 246 -19.50 15.47 -33.23
C LYS A 246 -18.83 15.08 -31.93
N ARG A 247 -17.71 15.75 -31.69
CA ARG A 247 -17.06 15.93 -30.39
C ARG A 247 -18.06 16.66 -29.49
N ARG A 248 -19.05 15.93 -28.97
CA ARG A 248 -19.85 16.46 -27.86
C ARG A 248 -18.91 16.42 -26.67
N LYS A 249 -18.39 17.59 -26.27
CA LYS A 249 -17.72 17.77 -24.99
C LYS A 249 -18.78 17.42 -23.95
N SER A 250 -18.85 16.17 -23.52
CA SER A 250 -19.67 15.82 -22.37
C SER A 250 -18.95 16.45 -21.20
N THR A 251 -19.45 17.60 -20.75
CA THR A 251 -19.03 18.17 -19.48
C THR A 251 -19.50 17.20 -18.42
N PHE A 252 -18.57 16.39 -17.93
CA PHE A 252 -18.80 15.57 -16.75
C PHE A 252 -18.80 16.51 -15.55
N ASP A 253 -19.95 16.61 -14.90
CA ASP A 253 -20.19 17.48 -13.73
C ASP A 253 -20.08 16.68 -12.42
N GLY A 254 -19.19 15.68 -12.41
CA GLY A 254 -18.90 14.89 -11.22
C GLY A 254 -18.12 15.68 -10.18
N SER A 255 -18.23 15.27 -8.92
CA SER A 255 -17.45 15.85 -7.84
C SER A 255 -15.97 15.54 -8.00
N MET A 256 -15.12 16.47 -7.56
CA MET A 256 -13.68 16.22 -7.50
C MET A 256 -13.38 15.20 -6.40
N LEU A 257 -12.95 14.02 -6.81
CA LEU A 257 -12.58 12.93 -5.91
C LEU A 257 -11.25 13.23 -5.21
N ASN A 258 -11.14 12.86 -3.93
CA ASN A 258 -9.88 12.94 -3.19
C ASN A 258 -8.87 11.88 -3.67
N SER A 259 -7.62 11.97 -3.23
CA SER A 259 -6.54 11.09 -3.71
C SER A 259 -6.82 9.59 -3.50
N LYS A 260 -7.37 9.17 -2.36
CA LYS A 260 -7.68 7.75 -2.10
C LYS A 260 -8.88 7.27 -2.91
N GLN A 261 -9.89 8.13 -3.12
CA GLN A 261 -10.99 7.87 -4.04
C GLN A 261 -10.51 7.73 -5.50
N LEU A 262 -9.56 8.58 -5.94
CA LEU A 262 -8.95 8.49 -7.26
C LEU A 262 -8.16 7.19 -7.44
N LEU A 263 -7.36 6.79 -6.44
CA LEU A 263 -6.65 5.50 -6.49
C LEU A 263 -7.63 4.34 -6.68
N LEU A 264 -8.73 4.34 -5.94
CA LEU A 264 -9.76 3.32 -6.07
C LEU A 264 -10.41 3.35 -7.47
N LEU A 265 -10.82 4.53 -7.96
CA LEU A 265 -11.37 4.68 -9.30
C LEU A 265 -10.42 4.11 -10.36
N LEU A 266 -9.13 4.47 -10.29
CA LEU A 266 -8.11 4.04 -11.25
C LEU A 266 -7.84 2.53 -11.18
N GLU A 267 -7.80 1.93 -9.98
CA GLU A 267 -7.72 0.46 -9.83
C GLU A 267 -8.90 -0.24 -10.52
N ARG A 268 -10.13 0.27 -10.32
CA ARG A 268 -11.33 -0.32 -10.95
C ARG A 268 -11.30 -0.16 -12.47
N LEU A 269 -10.73 0.94 -12.98
CA LEU A 269 -10.51 1.14 -14.41
C LEU A 269 -9.39 0.24 -14.96
N LEU A 270 -8.35 -0.04 -14.17
CA LEU A 270 -7.27 -0.96 -14.51
C LEU A 270 -7.75 -2.40 -14.65
N GLU A 271 -8.88 -2.79 -14.08
CA GLU A 271 -9.47 -4.11 -14.35
C GLU A 271 -10.09 -4.22 -15.75
N LYS A 272 -10.37 -3.08 -16.41
CA LYS A 272 -11.00 -3.10 -17.74
C LYS A 272 -10.02 -3.61 -18.79
N ARG A 273 -10.51 -4.48 -19.68
CA ARG A 273 -9.70 -5.04 -20.78
C ARG A 273 -9.26 -3.97 -21.76
N THR A 274 -10.14 -3.04 -22.11
CA THR A 274 -9.87 -1.94 -23.04
C THR A 274 -10.59 -0.68 -22.58
N LEU A 275 -9.95 0.48 -22.76
CA LEU A 275 -10.56 1.80 -22.63
C LEU A 275 -10.31 2.59 -23.91
N HIS A 276 -11.29 3.37 -24.33
CA HIS A 276 -11.21 4.21 -25.51
C HIS A 276 -10.32 5.43 -25.22
N ARG A 277 -9.48 5.83 -26.19
CA ARG A 277 -8.52 6.94 -26.02
C ARG A 277 -9.16 8.26 -25.61
N ILE A 278 -10.40 8.51 -26.02
CA ILE A 278 -11.15 9.72 -25.65
C ILE A 278 -11.59 9.63 -24.20
N THR A 279 -12.00 8.45 -23.71
CA THR A 279 -12.34 8.24 -22.30
C THR A 279 -11.13 8.57 -21.41
N LEU A 280 -9.96 8.02 -21.75
CA LEU A 280 -8.70 8.31 -21.03
C LEU A 280 -8.37 9.81 -21.02
N ALA A 281 -8.53 10.47 -22.18
CA ALA A 281 -8.31 11.92 -22.28
C ALA A 281 -9.26 12.71 -21.37
N CYS A 282 -10.56 12.38 -21.39
CA CYS A 282 -11.56 13.07 -20.57
C CYS A 282 -11.36 12.84 -19.07
N ILE A 283 -11.00 11.61 -18.65
CA ILE A 283 -10.71 11.29 -17.25
C ILE A 283 -9.51 12.12 -16.77
N ASN A 284 -8.42 12.15 -17.55
CA ASN A 284 -7.23 12.92 -17.19
C ASN A 284 -7.50 14.44 -17.19
N GLU A 285 -8.28 14.96 -18.14
CA GLU A 285 -8.66 16.38 -18.19
C GLU A 285 -9.51 16.77 -16.97
N HIS A 286 -10.41 15.90 -16.52
CA HIS A 286 -11.29 16.19 -15.39
C HIS A 286 -10.56 16.14 -14.04
N TYR A 287 -9.81 15.07 -13.74
CA TYR A 287 -9.16 14.92 -12.43
C TYR A 287 -7.71 15.42 -12.38
N HIS A 288 -7.18 15.96 -13.47
CA HIS A 288 -5.79 16.41 -13.57
C HIS A 288 -4.76 15.33 -13.19
N LEU A 289 -5.00 14.09 -13.62
CA LEU A 289 -4.23 12.91 -13.16
C LEU A 289 -2.74 13.00 -13.45
N ALA A 290 -2.36 13.57 -14.60
CA ALA A 290 -0.95 13.74 -14.99
C ALA A 290 -0.17 14.69 -14.06
N THR A 291 -0.85 15.55 -13.30
CA THR A 291 -0.24 16.50 -12.35
C THR A 291 -0.69 16.26 -10.91
N ALA A 292 -1.32 15.13 -10.64
CA ALA A 292 -1.71 14.73 -9.29
C ALA A 292 -0.47 14.36 -8.46
N ASN A 293 -0.67 13.92 -7.21
CA ASN A 293 0.44 13.37 -6.43
C ASN A 293 0.99 12.07 -7.05
N ALA A 294 2.18 11.67 -6.59
CA ALA A 294 2.91 10.56 -7.17
C ALA A 294 2.14 9.22 -7.14
N GLU A 295 1.35 8.92 -6.10
CA GLU A 295 0.55 7.68 -6.06
C GLU A 295 -0.53 7.67 -7.15
N VAL A 296 -1.25 8.77 -7.31
CA VAL A 296 -2.32 8.89 -8.33
C VAL A 296 -1.71 8.92 -9.74
N GLN A 297 -0.61 9.64 -9.94
CA GLN A 297 0.14 9.64 -11.19
C GLN A 297 0.62 8.25 -11.55
N HIS A 298 1.16 7.48 -10.59
CA HIS A 298 1.59 6.11 -10.82
C HIS A 298 0.47 5.24 -11.42
N ARG A 299 -0.71 5.25 -10.78
CA ARG A 299 -1.88 4.48 -11.25
C ARG A 299 -2.42 4.98 -12.59
N TRP A 300 -2.36 6.28 -12.83
CA TRP A 300 -2.66 6.84 -14.14
C TRP A 300 -1.70 6.31 -15.20
N PHE A 301 -0.40 6.26 -14.92
CA PHE A 301 0.60 5.79 -15.86
C PHE A 301 0.54 4.28 -16.10
N GLU A 302 0.08 3.48 -15.14
CA GLU A 302 -0.30 2.08 -15.38
C GLU A 302 -1.37 1.98 -16.47
N LEU A 303 -2.43 2.81 -16.42
CA LEU A 303 -3.45 2.85 -17.47
C LEU A 303 -2.88 3.29 -18.82
N VAL A 304 -1.98 4.28 -18.82
CA VAL A 304 -1.30 4.78 -20.03
C VAL A 304 -0.50 3.66 -20.70
N VAL A 305 0.28 2.90 -19.92
CA VAL A 305 1.08 1.78 -20.39
C VAL A 305 0.17 0.65 -20.88
N LYS A 306 -0.79 0.22 -20.05
CA LYS A 306 -1.73 -0.86 -20.37
C LYS A 306 -2.50 -0.62 -21.67
N HIS A 307 -3.00 0.60 -21.85
CA HIS A 307 -3.81 0.97 -23.02
C HIS A 307 -3.00 1.63 -24.15
N LYS A 308 -1.68 1.69 -24.03
CA LYS A 308 -0.77 2.26 -25.03
C LYS A 308 -1.18 3.68 -25.45
N TYR A 309 -1.55 4.51 -24.47
CA TYR A 309 -2.06 5.86 -24.69
C TYR A 309 -0.92 6.84 -24.99
N VAL A 310 -0.51 6.88 -26.25
CA VAL A 310 0.64 7.68 -26.76
C VAL A 310 0.63 9.15 -26.32
N PRO A 311 -0.50 9.88 -26.26
CA PRO A 311 -0.48 11.29 -25.86
C PRO A 311 0.09 11.57 -24.46
N ALA A 312 0.12 10.58 -23.56
CA ALA A 312 0.66 10.74 -22.20
C ALA A 312 2.10 10.21 -22.03
N TYR A 313 2.76 9.80 -23.12
CA TYR A 313 4.09 9.19 -23.09
C TYR A 313 5.19 10.16 -22.61
N GLU A 314 5.07 11.43 -22.94
CA GLU A 314 5.99 12.46 -22.45
C GLU A 314 5.88 12.63 -20.93
N GLY A 315 4.65 12.70 -20.41
CA GLY A 315 4.40 12.74 -18.96
C GLY A 315 4.89 11.48 -18.24
N LEU A 316 4.76 10.30 -18.87
CA LEU A 316 5.30 9.05 -18.32
C LEU A 316 6.83 9.11 -18.21
N ALA A 317 7.52 9.57 -19.24
CA ALA A 317 8.98 9.70 -19.22
C ALA A 317 9.42 10.67 -18.12
N GLN A 318 8.74 11.81 -17.98
CA GLN A 318 9.02 12.78 -16.92
C GLN A 318 8.78 12.19 -15.52
N TYR A 319 7.69 11.43 -15.34
CA TYR A 319 7.41 10.76 -14.07
C TYR A 319 8.51 9.78 -13.66
N LEU A 320 9.09 9.03 -14.61
CA LEU A 320 10.20 8.11 -14.33
C LEU A 320 11.48 8.86 -13.87
N VAL A 321 11.69 10.08 -14.35
CA VAL A 321 12.78 10.97 -13.93
C VAL A 321 12.52 11.52 -12.53
N ASP A 322 11.32 12.05 -12.30
CA ASP A 322 10.93 12.73 -11.06
C ASP A 322 10.73 11.76 -9.89
N HIS A 323 10.30 10.53 -10.16
CA HIS A 323 9.89 9.57 -9.14
C HIS A 323 10.58 8.21 -9.30
N GLN A 324 11.91 8.20 -9.42
CA GLN A 324 12.71 7.01 -9.75
C GLN A 324 12.36 5.75 -8.95
N ALA A 325 12.21 5.86 -7.62
CA ALA A 325 11.87 4.72 -6.76
C ALA A 325 10.47 4.15 -7.07
N MET A 326 9.46 5.01 -7.24
CA MET A 326 8.10 4.57 -7.61
C MET A 326 8.02 4.15 -9.08
N GLY A 327 8.91 4.66 -9.94
CA GLY A 327 8.97 4.38 -11.36
C GLY A 327 9.46 2.97 -11.70
N VAL A 328 10.16 2.28 -10.79
CA VAL A 328 10.70 0.92 -11.02
C VAL A 328 9.62 -0.04 -11.50
N TYR A 329 8.44 -0.02 -10.89
CA TYR A 329 7.34 -0.89 -11.29
C TYR A 329 6.85 -0.61 -12.72
N LEU A 330 6.81 0.66 -13.13
CA LEU A 330 6.38 1.04 -14.49
C LEU A 330 7.35 0.55 -15.56
N TYR A 331 8.66 0.44 -15.27
CA TYR A 331 9.59 -0.21 -16.20
C TYR A 331 9.18 -1.65 -16.50
N GLY A 332 8.78 -2.42 -15.49
CA GLY A 332 8.25 -3.77 -15.67
C GLY A 332 7.01 -3.79 -16.57
N GLU A 333 6.02 -2.95 -16.28
CA GLU A 333 4.79 -2.84 -17.08
C GLU A 333 5.07 -2.43 -18.54
N MET A 334 5.99 -1.50 -18.76
CA MET A 334 6.38 -1.05 -20.11
C MET A 334 6.96 -2.18 -20.96
N ILE A 335 7.72 -3.08 -20.34
CA ILE A 335 8.29 -4.26 -21.00
C ILE A 335 7.22 -5.33 -21.24
N ILE A 336 6.37 -5.60 -20.24
CA ILE A 336 5.26 -6.56 -20.34
C ILE A 336 4.24 -6.13 -21.42
N ALA A 337 4.04 -4.83 -21.62
CA ALA A 337 3.13 -4.30 -22.64
C ALA A 337 3.50 -4.67 -24.09
N ARG A 338 4.72 -5.19 -24.32
CA ARG A 338 5.24 -5.63 -25.63
C ARG A 338 5.04 -4.59 -26.74
N CYS A 339 5.38 -3.34 -26.44
CA CYS A 339 5.29 -2.22 -27.38
C CYS A 339 6.68 -1.63 -27.64
N ALA A 340 7.13 -1.62 -28.90
CA ALA A 340 8.45 -1.12 -29.27
C ALA A 340 8.69 0.35 -28.84
N ARG A 341 7.65 1.20 -28.90
CA ARG A 341 7.74 2.60 -28.46
C ARG A 341 7.96 2.72 -26.95
N LEU A 342 7.23 1.94 -26.15
CA LEU A 342 7.40 1.93 -24.69
C LEU A 342 8.76 1.36 -24.31
N ARG A 343 9.19 0.26 -24.94
CA ARG A 343 10.53 -0.32 -24.71
C ARG A 343 11.64 0.67 -25.03
N SER A 344 11.60 1.31 -26.19
CA SER A 344 12.59 2.31 -26.59
C SER A 344 12.61 3.52 -25.64
N MET A 345 11.44 3.96 -25.16
CA MET A 345 11.36 5.01 -24.14
C MET A 345 11.99 4.57 -22.83
N ALA A 346 11.65 3.38 -22.33
CA ALA A 346 12.22 2.83 -21.10
C ALA A 346 13.76 2.74 -21.21
N GLU A 347 14.30 2.19 -22.30
CA GLU A 347 15.74 2.11 -22.53
C GLU A 347 16.38 3.51 -22.55
N LYS A 348 15.77 4.48 -23.24
CA LYS A 348 16.26 5.87 -23.29
C LYS A 348 16.29 6.52 -21.91
N THR A 349 15.18 6.44 -21.16
CA THR A 349 15.07 7.01 -19.82
C THR A 349 16.02 6.32 -18.83
N PHE A 350 16.21 5.00 -18.94
CA PHE A 350 17.18 4.28 -18.11
C PHE A 350 18.62 4.73 -18.40
N ILE A 351 19.02 4.87 -19.67
CA ILE A 351 20.37 5.36 -20.03
C ILE A 351 20.64 6.72 -19.39
N GLU A 352 19.67 7.64 -19.51
CA GLU A 352 19.76 8.99 -18.94
C GLU A 352 19.91 8.97 -17.41
N LEU A 353 19.13 8.15 -16.72
CA LEU A 353 19.11 8.08 -15.24
C LEU A 353 20.15 7.13 -14.63
N SER A 354 20.76 6.24 -15.43
CA SER A 354 21.60 5.15 -14.94
C SER A 354 22.79 5.57 -14.07
N SER A 355 23.24 6.83 -14.21
CA SER A 355 24.34 7.40 -13.41
C SER A 355 23.87 7.94 -12.06
N THR A 356 22.61 8.35 -11.94
CA THR A 356 22.02 8.95 -10.73
C THR A 356 21.16 7.99 -9.92
N MET A 357 20.72 6.88 -10.52
CA MET A 357 19.91 5.87 -9.85
C MET A 357 20.67 5.19 -8.71
N GLU A 358 19.96 4.89 -7.62
CA GLU A 358 20.48 4.07 -6.53
C GLU A 358 20.89 2.67 -7.07
N PRO A 359 22.03 2.10 -6.63
CA PRO A 359 22.59 0.89 -7.23
C PRO A 359 21.64 -0.32 -7.29
N THR A 360 20.84 -0.55 -6.25
CA THR A 360 19.87 -1.65 -6.17
C THR A 360 18.77 -1.47 -7.21
N THR A 361 18.19 -0.27 -7.24
CA THR A 361 17.16 0.17 -8.19
C THR A 361 17.67 0.05 -9.63
N LYS A 362 18.89 0.51 -9.89
CA LYS A 362 19.56 0.39 -11.19
C LYS A 362 19.69 -1.07 -11.62
N ASN A 363 20.17 -1.93 -10.74
CA ASN A 363 20.33 -3.35 -11.04
C ASN A 363 19.00 -4.05 -11.34
N ILE A 364 17.93 -3.68 -10.63
CA ILE A 364 16.58 -4.22 -10.87
C ILE A 364 16.08 -3.80 -12.25
N VAL A 365 16.13 -2.51 -12.58
CA VAL A 365 15.66 -2.01 -13.87
C VAL A 365 16.51 -2.56 -15.02
N GLN A 366 17.83 -2.63 -14.85
CA GLN A 366 18.73 -3.22 -15.85
C GLN A 366 18.36 -4.68 -16.15
N LYS A 367 18.07 -5.48 -15.11
CA LYS A 367 17.59 -6.87 -15.28
C LYS A 367 16.25 -6.93 -15.99
N MET A 368 15.32 -6.02 -15.74
CA MET A 368 14.02 -5.99 -16.43
C MET A 368 14.16 -5.65 -17.93
N LEU A 369 15.11 -4.79 -18.29
CA LEU A 369 15.31 -4.32 -19.67
C LEU A 369 16.09 -5.32 -20.53
N TYR A 370 17.13 -5.94 -19.95
CA TYR A 370 18.15 -6.70 -20.70
C TYR A 370 18.32 -8.16 -20.24
N GLY A 371 17.70 -8.57 -19.13
CA GLY A 371 17.64 -9.95 -18.67
C GLY A 371 16.41 -10.66 -19.21
#